data_AF-R7FK92-F1
#
_entry.id   AF-R7FK92-F1
#
_cell.length_a   1.000
_cell.length_b   1.000
_cell.length_c   1.000
_cell.angle_alpha   90.00
_cell.angle_beta   90.00
_cell.angle_gamma   90.00
#
_symmetry.space_group_name_H-M   'P 1'
#
loop_
_entity.id
_entity.type
_entity.pdbx_description
1 polymer ?
#
loop_
_entity_poly.entity_id
_entity_poly.type
_entity_poly.pdbx_seq_one_letter_code
_entity_poly.pdbx_strand_id
1 'polypeptide(L)'
;MNKKALYYRVIVREVNRMVNDGFIIANICDGKLFSLEGVFAEDYLTAKIDEDAISLEYYSRYEVFGQYEKQWEIPIQNECFELPLYTETHLLSEEDYENMDKDEEEEYEVIKIETLEQISQNSQKEKYNKILQKFKKNNNVFN
;
A
#
# COMPACT_ATOMS: atom_id res chain seq x y z
N MET A 1 -15.98 -0.77 22.28
CA MET A 1 -15.24 -0.97 21.02
C MET A 1 -15.08 0.37 20.35
N ASN A 2 -13.91 0.99 20.54
CA ASN A 2 -13.63 2.30 19.97
C ASN A 2 -13.17 2.10 18.53
N LYS A 3 -14.00 2.53 17.58
CA LYS A 3 -13.70 2.47 16.14
C LYS A 3 -13.51 3.88 15.61
N LYS A 4 -12.42 4.10 14.89
CA LYS A 4 -12.21 5.32 14.10
C LYS A 4 -11.59 4.99 12.75
N ALA A 5 -11.95 5.75 11.73
CA ALA A 5 -11.31 5.71 10.43
C ALA A 5 -10.44 6.96 10.26
N LEU A 6 -9.18 6.76 9.94
CA LEU A 6 -8.22 7.81 9.60
C LEU A 6 -8.02 7.81 8.10
N TYR A 7 -7.97 9.00 7.52
CA TYR A 7 -7.89 9.21 6.08
C TYR A 7 -6.65 10.04 5.82
N TYR A 8 -5.82 9.59 4.88
CA TYR A 8 -4.59 10.28 4.53
C TYR A 8 -4.44 10.34 3.02
N ARG A 9 -3.90 11.44 2.52
CA ARG A 9 -3.25 11.40 1.20
C ARG A 9 -1.85 10.88 1.37
N VAL A 10 -1.48 10.00 0.45
CA VAL A 10 -0.24 9.25 0.49
C VAL A 10 0.37 9.25 -0.89
N ILE A 11 1.69 9.19 -0.93
CA ILE A 11 2.46 8.95 -2.13
C ILE A 11 3.22 7.64 -1.97
N VAL A 12 3.29 6.89 -3.05
CA VAL A 12 4.15 5.73 -3.21
C VAL A 12 5.20 6.09 -4.25
N ARG A 13 6.48 5.87 -3.96
CA ARG A 13 7.57 6.10 -4.89
C ARG A 13 8.38 4.83 -5.06
N GLU A 14 8.50 4.41 -6.31
CA GLU A 14 9.47 3.42 -6.74
C GLU A 14 10.67 4.20 -7.27
N VAL A 15 11.77 4.22 -6.52
CA VAL A 15 12.95 5.01 -6.88
C VAL A 15 13.43 4.57 -8.25
N ASN A 16 13.54 5.53 -9.17
CA ASN A 16 13.85 5.38 -10.61
C ASN A 16 12.69 5.02 -11.56
N ARG A 17 11.47 4.82 -11.07
CA ARG A 17 10.31 4.48 -11.91
C ARG A 17 9.21 5.53 -11.87
N MET A 18 8.45 5.56 -10.77
CA MET A 18 7.16 6.24 -10.75
C MET A 18 6.78 6.75 -9.36
N VAL A 19 6.09 7.89 -9.33
CA VAL A 19 5.43 8.42 -8.14
C VAL A 19 3.93 8.28 -8.33
N ASN A 20 3.30 7.51 -7.46
CA ASN A 20 1.86 7.29 -7.47
C ASN A 20 1.21 8.02 -6.29
N ASP A 21 0.38 9.01 -6.62
CA ASP A 21 -0.37 9.78 -5.64
C ASP A 21 -1.74 9.14 -5.39
N GLY A 22 -2.13 9.03 -4.13
CA GLY A 22 -3.40 8.41 -3.78
C GLY A 22 -3.86 8.79 -2.39
N PHE A 23 -4.69 7.90 -1.84
CA PHE A 23 -5.16 8.00 -0.46
C PHE A 23 -5.20 6.63 0.18
N ILE A 24 -5.10 6.62 1.51
CA ILE A 24 -5.37 5.43 2.33
C ILE A 24 -6.48 5.74 3.33
N ILE A 25 -7.20 4.69 3.71
CA ILE A 25 -8.17 4.66 4.79
C ILE A 25 -7.71 3.59 5.77
N ALA A 26 -7.28 4.03 6.96
CA ALA A 26 -6.88 3.15 8.04
C ALA A 26 -8.00 3.07 9.08
N ASN A 27 -8.56 1.88 9.25
CA ASN A 27 -9.54 1.60 10.28
C ASN A 27 -8.84 1.11 11.54
N ILE A 28 -9.06 1.81 12.66
CA ILE A 28 -8.49 1.50 13.96
C ILE A 28 -9.60 0.97 14.88
N CYS A 29 -9.36 -0.19 15.49
CA CYS A 29 -10.25 -0.79 16.49
C CYS A 29 -9.48 -1.00 17.79
N ASP A 30 -9.97 -0.42 18.89
CA ASP A 30 -9.36 -0.53 20.23
C ASP A 30 -7.85 -0.20 20.25
N GLY A 31 -7.47 0.82 19.47
CA GLY A 31 -6.09 1.32 19.39
C GLY A 31 -5.20 0.59 18.39
N LYS A 32 -5.65 -0.53 17.80
CA LYS A 32 -4.89 -1.32 16.83
C LYS A 32 -5.39 -1.12 15.40
N LEU A 33 -4.50 -1.26 14.43
CA LEU A 33 -4.89 -1.33 13.02
C LEU A 33 -5.78 -2.55 12.79
N PHE A 34 -6.96 -2.33 12.23
CA PHE A 34 -7.93 -3.37 11.88
C PHE A 34 -7.97 -3.61 10.36
N SER A 35 -7.84 -2.55 9.57
CA SER A 35 -7.61 -2.66 8.13
C SER A 35 -6.97 -1.38 7.59
N LEU A 36 -6.27 -1.51 6.48
CA LEU A 36 -5.74 -0.39 5.71
C LEU A 36 -6.02 -0.68 4.24
N GLU A 37 -6.62 0.29 3.55
CA GLU A 37 -6.93 0.18 2.13
C GLU A 37 -6.66 1.51 1.44
N GLY A 38 -6.08 1.49 0.25
CA GLY A 38 -5.74 2.69 -0.50
C GLY A 38 -5.87 2.51 -1.99
N VAL A 39 -6.14 3.62 -2.69
CA VAL A 39 -6.27 3.66 -4.15
C VAL A 39 -5.37 4.75 -4.70
N PHE A 40 -4.59 4.40 -5.72
CA PHE A 40 -3.58 5.24 -6.36
C PHE A 40 -3.78 5.20 -7.87
N ALA A 41 -4.57 6.13 -8.40
CA ALA A 41 -5.07 6.12 -9.79
C ALA A 41 -5.79 4.80 -10.19
N GLU A 42 -5.05 3.79 -10.63
CA GLU A 42 -5.54 2.44 -10.94
C GLU A 42 -4.95 1.35 -10.04
N ASP A 43 -4.02 1.68 -9.15
CA ASP A 43 -3.38 0.74 -8.25
C ASP A 43 -4.07 0.69 -6.90
N TYR A 44 -3.78 -0.38 -6.15
CA TYR A 44 -4.37 -0.69 -4.87
C TYR A 44 -3.32 -1.02 -3.82
N LEU A 45 -3.47 -0.47 -2.63
CA LEU A 45 -2.67 -0.81 -1.45
C LEU A 45 -3.59 -1.40 -0.38
N THR A 46 -3.16 -2.47 0.27
CA THR A 46 -3.84 -3.02 1.44
C THR A 46 -2.86 -3.47 2.50
N ALA A 47 -3.35 -3.70 3.71
CA ALA A 47 -2.60 -4.39 4.75
C ALA A 47 -3.18 -5.78 5.00
N LYS A 48 -2.34 -6.80 4.91
CA LYS A 48 -2.59 -8.10 5.55
C LYS A 48 -2.08 -8.01 6.99
N ILE A 49 -2.93 -8.35 7.95
CA ILE A 49 -2.67 -8.15 9.38
C ILE A 49 -2.72 -9.50 10.08
N ASP A 50 -1.56 -9.93 10.58
CA ASP A 50 -1.38 -11.13 11.39
C ASP A 50 -1.10 -10.74 12.86
N GLU A 51 -0.97 -11.72 13.77
CA GLU A 51 -0.80 -11.45 15.21
C GLU A 51 0.46 -10.63 15.53
N ASP A 52 1.55 -10.86 14.79
CA ASP A 52 2.88 -10.27 15.04
C ASP A 52 3.34 -9.28 13.97
N ALA A 53 2.70 -9.28 12.80
CA ALA A 53 3.15 -8.49 11.65
C ALA A 53 2.00 -7.91 10.82
N ILE A 54 2.27 -6.77 10.19
CA ILE A 54 1.49 -6.15 9.14
C ILE A 54 2.29 -6.21 7.84
N SER A 55 1.73 -6.82 6.81
CA SER A 55 2.29 -6.77 5.45
C SER A 55 1.53 -5.75 4.63
N LEU A 56 2.21 -4.69 4.18
CA LEU A 56 1.66 -3.77 3.19
C LEU A 56 1.82 -4.36 1.79
N GLU A 57 0.72 -4.64 1.12
CA GLU A 57 0.68 -5.26 -0.20
C GLU A 57 0.21 -4.25 -1.24
N TYR A 58 1.00 -4.07 -2.30
CA TYR A 58 0.66 -3.19 -3.42
C TYR A 58 0.37 -3.99 -4.68
N TYR A 59 -0.72 -3.62 -5.33
CA TYR A 59 -1.24 -4.30 -6.50
C TYR A 59 -1.42 -3.30 -7.63
N SER A 60 -0.91 -3.68 -8.80
CA SER A 60 -1.14 -2.96 -10.04
C SER A 60 -1.90 -3.82 -11.02
N ARG A 61 -2.63 -3.17 -11.90
CA ARG A 61 -3.43 -3.87 -12.90
C ARG A 61 -2.55 -4.29 -14.07
N TYR A 62 -2.50 -5.59 -14.33
CA TYR A 62 -1.84 -6.11 -15.52
C TYR A 62 -2.80 -6.01 -16.72
N GLU A 63 -2.51 -5.09 -17.64
CA GLU A 63 -3.43 -4.69 -18.74
C GLU A 63 -3.90 -5.87 -19.60
N VAL A 64 -3.04 -6.87 -19.81
CA VAL A 64 -3.29 -8.00 -20.72
C VAL A 64 -4.43 -8.90 -20.24
N PHE A 65 -4.54 -9.11 -18.92
CA PHE A 65 -5.56 -9.98 -18.33
C PHE A 65 -6.64 -9.20 -17.57
N GLY A 66 -6.44 -7.90 -17.38
CA GLY A 66 -7.32 -7.05 -16.58
C GLY A 66 -7.37 -7.45 -15.11
N GLN A 67 -6.45 -8.30 -14.65
CA GLN A 67 -6.32 -8.79 -13.28
C GLN A 67 -5.32 -7.94 -12.49
N TYR A 68 -5.47 -7.93 -11.18
CA TYR A 68 -4.53 -7.27 -10.28
C TYR A 68 -3.47 -8.25 -9.82
N GLU A 69 -2.22 -7.87 -9.99
CA GLU A 69 -1.06 -8.66 -9.58
C GLU A 69 -0.32 -7.92 -8.48
N LYS A 70 0.08 -8.65 -7.44
CA LYS A 70 0.89 -8.09 -6.36
C LYS A 70 2.26 -7.74 -6.93
N GLN A 71 2.62 -6.46 -6.88
CA GLN A 71 3.91 -5.98 -7.34
C GLN A 71 4.97 -6.16 -6.25
N TRP A 72 4.61 -5.83 -5.01
CA TRP A 72 5.50 -5.95 -3.88
C TRP A 72 4.74 -6.06 -2.56
N GLU A 73 5.49 -6.48 -1.53
CA GLU A 73 5.03 -6.60 -0.16
C GLU A 73 6.10 -6.04 0.78
N ILE A 74 5.68 -5.21 1.74
CA ILE A 74 6.55 -4.67 2.79
C ILE A 74 6.11 -5.22 4.14
N PRO A 75 6.85 -6.17 4.72
CA PRO A 75 6.57 -6.66 6.06
C PRO A 75 6.99 -5.63 7.11
N ILE A 76 6.11 -5.33 8.06
CA ILE A 76 6.31 -4.41 9.18
C ILE A 76 5.93 -5.14 10.46
N GLN A 77 6.80 -5.14 11.46
CA GLN A 77 6.44 -5.68 12.78
C GLN A 77 5.30 -4.86 13.38
N ASN A 78 4.32 -5.51 14.01
CA ASN A 78 3.14 -4.84 14.55
C ASN A 78 3.48 -3.70 15.52
N GLU A 79 4.54 -3.87 16.31
CA GLU A 79 5.03 -2.87 17.26
C GLU A 79 5.65 -1.64 16.60
N CYS A 80 6.09 -1.76 15.35
CA CYS A 80 6.72 -0.69 14.57
C CYS A 80 5.73 0.01 13.63
N PHE A 81 4.50 -0.50 13.48
CA PHE A 81 3.52 0.12 12.61
C PHE A 81 2.93 1.37 13.25
N GLU A 82 3.16 2.53 12.63
CA GLU A 82 2.64 3.81 13.10
C GLU A 82 1.98 4.62 11.96
N LEU A 83 0.99 5.44 12.33
CA LEU A 83 0.36 6.42 11.45
C LEU A 83 0.68 7.83 11.95
N PRO A 84 1.03 8.80 11.08
CA PRO A 84 1.10 8.72 9.62
C PRO A 84 2.19 7.77 9.09
N LEU A 85 1.96 7.16 7.93
CA LEU A 85 2.93 6.24 7.31
C LEU A 85 4.14 7.00 6.77
N TYR A 86 5.32 6.53 7.16
CA TYR A 86 6.60 6.84 6.55
C TYR A 86 7.45 5.57 6.53
N THR A 87 7.54 4.93 5.36
CA THR A 87 8.25 3.65 5.18
C THR A 87 9.15 3.76 3.97
N GLU A 88 10.39 3.33 4.11
CA GLU A 88 11.36 3.16 3.02
C GLU A 88 11.94 1.75 3.14
N THR A 89 11.90 0.97 2.07
CA THR A 89 12.43 -0.39 2.03
C THR A 89 13.19 -0.64 0.74
N HIS A 90 14.16 -1.55 0.83
CA HIS A 90 14.92 -2.06 -0.31
C HIS A 90 14.42 -3.48 -0.59
N LEU A 91 13.81 -3.68 -1.75
CA LEU A 91 13.36 -4.99 -2.22
C LEU A 91 14.38 -5.53 -3.22
N LEU A 92 14.76 -6.80 -3.05
CA LEU A 92 15.54 -7.52 -4.05
C LEU A 92 14.60 -7.94 -5.18
N SER A 93 15.00 -7.74 -6.43
CA SER A 93 14.23 -8.24 -7.57
C SER A 93 14.35 -9.77 -7.65
N GLU A 94 13.25 -10.49 -7.95
CA GLU A 94 13.27 -11.96 -8.05
C GLU A 94 14.13 -12.47 -9.21
N GLU A 95 14.34 -11.66 -10.27
CA GLU A 95 15.16 -12.04 -11.43
C GLU A 95 16.66 -12.15 -11.10
N ASP A 96 17.12 -11.50 -10.03
CA ASP A 96 18.53 -11.46 -9.65
C ASP A 96 18.99 -12.70 -8.87
N TYR A 97 18.07 -13.47 -8.28
CA TYR A 97 18.45 -14.63 -7.46
C TYR A 97 18.96 -15.82 -8.28
N GLU A 98 18.48 -16.01 -9.52
CA GLU A 98 18.87 -17.17 -10.35
C GLU A 98 20.11 -16.91 -11.23
N ASN A 99 20.47 -15.64 -11.49
CA ASN A 99 21.51 -15.29 -12.46
C ASN A 99 22.70 -14.51 -11.88
N MET A 100 22.80 -14.32 -10.55
CA MET A 100 23.95 -13.62 -9.94
C MET A 100 25.29 -14.34 -10.20
N ASP A 101 26.01 -13.89 -11.22
CA ASP A 101 27.47 -13.95 -11.24
C ASP A 101 28.00 -13.02 -10.15
N LYS A 102 29.06 -13.45 -9.43
CA LYS A 102 29.57 -12.83 -8.17
C LYS A 102 30.07 -11.38 -8.28
N ASP A 103 29.97 -10.77 -9.45
CA ASP A 103 30.56 -9.47 -9.79
C ASP A 103 29.52 -8.41 -10.24
N GLU A 104 28.22 -8.71 -10.25
CA GLU A 104 27.16 -7.73 -10.55
C GLU A 104 26.64 -7.03 -9.29
N GLU A 105 26.50 -5.70 -9.35
CA GLU A 105 25.95 -4.88 -8.26
C GLU A 105 24.48 -5.25 -8.04
N GLU A 106 24.10 -5.57 -6.81
CA GLU A 106 22.71 -5.93 -6.44
C GLU A 106 21.74 -4.79 -6.83
N GLU A 107 20.88 -5.02 -7.82
CA GLU A 107 19.85 -4.05 -8.22
C GLU A 107 18.66 -4.11 -7.26
N TYR A 108 18.64 -3.19 -6.29
CA TYR A 108 17.51 -3.06 -5.36
C TYR A 108 16.44 -2.12 -5.92
N GLU A 109 15.18 -2.53 -5.83
CA GLU A 109 14.05 -1.63 -5.97
C GLU A 109 13.78 -0.94 -4.62
N VAL A 110 13.91 0.38 -4.58
CA VAL A 110 13.63 1.15 -3.35
C VAL A 110 12.20 1.67 -3.39
N ILE A 111 11.37 1.20 -2.46
CA ILE A 111 9.99 1.63 -2.32
C ILE A 111 9.88 2.61 -1.14
N LYS A 112 9.27 3.77 -1.37
CA LYS A 112 8.98 4.77 -0.34
C LYS A 112 7.48 5.06 -0.28
N ILE A 113 6.90 4.96 0.91
CA ILE A 113 5.51 5.34 1.19
C ILE A 113 5.54 6.51 2.16
N GLU A 114 4.94 7.63 1.77
CA GLU A 114 4.91 8.84 2.59
C GLU A 114 3.50 9.42 2.66
N THR A 115 3.03 9.67 3.88
CA THR A 115 1.80 10.40 4.14
C THR A 115 2.02 11.90 3.99
N LEU A 116 1.25 12.53 3.12
CA LEU A 116 1.34 13.98 2.87
C LEU A 116 0.44 14.79 3.80
N GLU A 117 -0.83 14.41 3.92
CA GLU A 117 -1.80 15.14 4.72
C GLU A 117 -2.86 14.22 5.33
N GLN A 118 -3.27 14.54 6.56
CA GLN A 118 -4.43 13.92 7.19
C GLN A 118 -5.72 14.65 6.77
N ILE A 119 -6.68 13.89 6.28
CA ILE A 119 -7.94 14.41 5.76
C ILE A 119 -8.96 14.47 6.89
N SER A 120 -9.30 15.69 7.31
CA SER A 120 -10.26 15.96 8.37
C SER A 120 -11.66 16.28 7.83
N GLN A 121 -11.77 16.84 6.62
CA GLN A 121 -13.04 17.28 6.02
C GLN A 121 -13.93 16.11 5.64
N ASN A 122 -15.19 16.11 6.10
CA ASN A 122 -16.14 15.02 5.86
C ASN A 122 -16.46 14.83 4.37
N SER A 123 -16.55 15.91 3.59
CA SER A 123 -16.80 15.84 2.14
C SER A 123 -15.70 15.09 1.39
N GLN A 124 -14.43 15.28 1.77
CA GLN A 124 -13.30 14.57 1.20
C GLN A 124 -13.29 13.09 1.65
N LYS A 125 -13.57 12.81 2.92
CA LYS A 125 -13.70 11.43 3.44
C LYS A 125 -14.79 10.66 2.68
N GLU A 126 -15.95 11.26 2.45
CA GLU A 126 -17.03 10.65 1.66
C GLU A 126 -16.61 10.40 0.21
N LYS A 127 -15.88 11.34 -0.41
CA LYS A 127 -15.34 11.17 -1.76
C LYS A 127 -14.40 9.96 -1.84
N TYR A 128 -13.47 9.83 -0.89
CA TYR A 128 -12.53 8.72 -0.86
C TYR A 128 -13.21 7.37 -0.63
N ASN A 129 -14.20 7.32 0.27
CA ASN A 129 -15.03 6.12 0.42
C ASN A 129 -15.73 5.73 -0.89
N LYS A 130 -16.31 6.70 -1.61
CA LYS A 130 -16.94 6.43 -2.92
C LYS A 130 -15.95 5.92 -3.95
N ILE A 131 -14.73 6.47 -3.99
CA ILE A 131 -13.68 6.01 -4.89
C ILE A 131 -13.29 4.57 -4.57
N LEU A 132 -13.01 4.26 -3.29
CA LEU A 132 -12.64 2.91 -2.87
C LEU A 132 -13.74 1.89 -3.18
N GLN A 133 -15.01 2.21 -2.90
CA GLN A 133 -16.13 1.32 -3.20
C GLN A 133 -16.31 1.10 -4.71
N LYS A 134 -16.16 2.15 -5.52
CA LYS A 134 -16.19 2.04 -6.98
C LYS A 134 -15.04 1.19 -7.50
N PHE A 135 -13.84 1.37 -6.95
CA PHE A 135 -12.66 0.60 -7.30
C PHE A 135 -12.89 -0.89 -7.04
N LYS A 136 -13.29 -1.28 -5.84
CA LYS A 136 -13.59 -2.68 -5.47
C LYS A 136 -14.65 -3.30 -6.38
N LYS A 137 -15.74 -2.57 -6.64
CA LYS A 137 -16.83 -3.04 -7.51
C LYS A 137 -16.40 -3.26 -8.96
N ASN A 138 -15.55 -2.40 -9.49
CA ASN A 138 -15.17 -2.44 -10.90
C ASN A 138 -14.07 -3.46 -11.18
N ASN A 139 -13.22 -3.73 -10.20
CA ASN A 139 -12.01 -4.51 -10.40
C ASN A 139 -12.09 -5.93 -9.83
N ASN A 140 -13.21 -6.32 -9.18
CA ASN A 140 -13.38 -7.62 -8.51
C ASN A 140 -12.15 -8.01 -7.66
N VAL A 141 -11.45 -7.02 -7.10
CA VAL A 141 -10.26 -7.26 -6.30
C VAL A 141 -10.77 -7.97 -5.04
N PHE A 142 -10.36 -9.22 -4.87
CA PHE A 142 -10.76 -10.14 -3.80
C PHE A 142 -12.20 -10.67 -3.87
N ASN A 143 -12.46 -11.59 -4.81
CA ASN A 143 -13.52 -12.60 -4.69
C ASN A 143 -12.95 -13.89 -4.10
#